data_AF-A0A916JFT2-F1
#
_entry.id   AF-A0A916JFT2-F1
#
_cell.length_a   1.000
_cell.length_b   1.000
_cell.length_c   1.000
_cell.angle_alpha   90.00
_cell.angle_beta   90.00
_cell.angle_gamma   90.00
#
_symmetry.space_group_name_H-M   'P 1'
#
loop_
_entity.id
_entity.type
_entity.pdbx_description
1 polymer ?
#
loop_
_entity_poly.entity_id
_entity_poly.type
_entity_poly.pdbx_seq_one_letter_code
_entity_poly.pdbx_strand_id
1 'polypeptide(L)'
;MAVKEMRYENGRLSGLFIPIEDIEELKGDLKGDSQFLSYLDEILFKQQESESALQQPLPNGLSLQQTNERTAEVITNLHREAFSKGIPMYYRDARATPPKEFIRANPDGSEDLVSLDLSTADYTLIKQLVPKGKGSWAFVVADR
;
A
#
# COMPACT_ATOMS: atom_id res chain seq x y z
N MET A 1 -4.50 -3.94 27.79
CA MET A 1 -4.29 -2.84 26.83
C MET A 1 -2.81 -2.64 26.46
N ALA A 2 -2.44 -3.00 25.24
CA ALA A 2 -1.09 -2.84 24.70
C ALA A 2 -1.04 -1.67 23.71
N VAL A 3 -0.75 -0.46 24.19
CA VAL A 3 -0.73 0.75 23.36
C VAL A 3 0.62 0.89 22.68
N LYS A 4 0.60 1.15 21.36
CA LYS A 4 1.81 1.48 20.62
C LYS A 4 1.85 2.97 20.32
N GLU A 5 2.86 3.65 20.81
CA GLU A 5 3.11 5.05 20.47
C GLU A 5 3.60 5.17 19.04
N MET A 6 2.94 6.03 18.25
CA MET A 6 3.44 6.47 16.97
C MET A 6 4.14 7.81 17.15
N ARG A 7 5.35 7.92 16.60
CA ARG A 7 6.18 9.13 16.70
C ARG A 7 6.56 9.61 15.31
N TYR A 8 6.58 10.93 15.12
CA TYR A 8 7.18 11.58 13.97
C TYR A 8 8.71 11.37 13.96
N GLU A 9 9.35 11.57 12.81
CA GLU A 9 10.81 11.46 12.65
C GLU A 9 11.59 12.41 13.58
N ASN A 10 10.97 13.51 14.01
CA ASN A 10 11.54 14.44 15.00
C ASN A 10 11.30 14.05 16.47
N GLY A 11 10.78 12.84 16.73
CA GLY A 11 10.54 12.29 18.05
C GLY A 11 9.23 12.73 18.74
N ARG A 12 8.45 13.64 18.15
CA ARG A 12 7.14 14.06 18.69
C ARG A 12 6.10 12.95 18.54
N LEU A 13 5.27 12.74 19.57
CA LEU A 13 4.16 11.80 19.50
C LEU A 13 3.17 12.25 18.41
N SER A 14 2.92 11.39 17.43
CA SER A 14 1.97 11.62 16.33
C SER A 14 0.62 10.96 16.58
N GLY A 15 0.59 9.91 17.40
CA GLY A 15 -0.65 9.24 17.77
C GLY A 15 -0.41 8.03 18.68
N LEU A 16 -1.50 7.43 19.13
CA LEU A 16 -1.51 6.17 19.86
C LEU A 16 -2.27 5.16 19.00
N PHE A 17 -1.65 4.01 18.75
CA PHE A 17 -2.32 2.87 18.16
C PHE A 17 -2.86 2.01 19.29
N ILE A 18 -4.19 1.86 19.30
CA ILE A 18 -4.92 1.02 20.23
C ILE A 18 -5.61 -0.06 19.37
N PRO A 19 -5.35 -1.35 19.60
CA PRO A 19 -6.08 -2.43 18.94
C PRO A 19 -7.58 -2.30 19.19
N ILE A 20 -8.41 -2.64 18.21
CA ILE A 20 -9.86 -2.46 18.34
C ILE A 20 -10.47 -3.36 19.42
N GLU A 21 -9.85 -4.51 19.67
CA GLU A 21 -10.25 -5.43 20.72
C GLU A 21 -10.11 -4.79 22.10
N ASP A 22 -9.09 -3.94 22.28
CA ASP A 22 -8.86 -3.17 23.51
C ASP A 22 -9.83 -1.96 23.62
N ILE A 23 -10.43 -1.51 22.51
CA ILE A 23 -11.42 -0.41 22.51
C ILE A 23 -12.76 -0.89 23.10
N GLU A 24 -13.16 -2.13 22.82
CA GLU A 24 -14.37 -2.72 23.40
C GLU A 24 -14.23 -2.92 24.92
N GLU A 25 -13.05 -3.33 25.41
CA GLU A 25 -12.73 -3.38 26.84
C GLU A 25 -12.84 -1.99 27.49
N LEU A 26 -12.24 -0.97 26.85
CA LEU A 26 -12.31 0.43 27.28
C LEU A 26 -13.74 0.97 27.39
N LYS A 27 -14.64 0.59 26.49
CA LYS A 27 -16.05 1.01 26.54
C LYS A 27 -16.77 0.46 27.76
N GLY A 28 -16.44 -0.76 28.18
CA GLY A 28 -17.02 -1.39 29.38
C GLY A 28 -16.70 -0.64 30.68
N ASP A 29 -15.55 0.04 30.73
CA ASP A 29 -15.05 0.74 31.92
C ASP A 29 -15.44 2.22 32.01
N LEU A 30 -16.04 2.78 30.94
CA LEU A 30 -16.39 4.19 30.87
C LEU A 30 -17.81 4.46 31.39
N LYS A 31 -18.01 5.61 32.03
CA LYS A 31 -19.34 6.06 32.48
C LYS A 31 -20.25 6.33 31.29
N GLY A 32 -21.48 5.84 31.33
CA GLY A 32 -22.45 5.86 30.23
C GLY A 32 -22.85 7.25 29.67
N ASP A 33 -22.49 8.34 30.35
CA ASP A 33 -22.71 9.73 29.92
C ASP A 33 -21.43 10.44 29.41
N SER A 34 -20.33 9.69 29.24
CA SER A 34 -19.05 10.23 28.80
C SER A 34 -19.07 10.63 27.31
N GLN A 35 -18.64 11.88 27.01
CA GLN A 35 -18.40 12.31 25.62
C GLN A 35 -17.36 11.45 24.90
N PHE A 36 -16.43 10.85 25.65
CA PHE A 36 -15.42 9.96 25.09
C PHE A 36 -16.03 8.62 24.63
N LEU A 37 -17.09 8.12 25.30
CA LEU A 37 -17.83 6.94 24.81
C LEU A 37 -18.49 7.22 23.47
N SER A 38 -19.17 8.36 23.35
CA SER A 38 -19.82 8.75 22.08
C SER A 38 -18.81 8.86 20.93
N TYR A 39 -17.60 9.34 21.23
CA TYR A 39 -16.51 9.38 20.26
C TYR A 39 -16.04 7.98 19.85
N LEU A 40 -15.88 7.04 20.80
CA LEU A 40 -15.51 5.65 20.49
C LEU A 40 -16.61 4.94 19.67
N ASP A 41 -17.89 5.18 19.99
CA ASP A 41 -19.02 4.65 19.21
C ASP A 41 -18.99 5.13 17.76
N GLU A 42 -18.70 6.42 17.53
CA GLU A 42 -18.61 6.98 16.19
C GLU A 42 -17.46 6.35 15.38
N ILE A 43 -16.31 6.11 16.02
CA ILE A 43 -15.16 5.44 15.38
C ILE A 43 -15.53 4.02 14.96
N LEU A 44 -16.09 3.24 15.89
CA LEU A 44 -16.46 1.85 15.65
C LEU A 44 -17.52 1.75 14.55
N PHE A 45 -18.51 2.65 14.57
CA PHE A 45 -19.52 2.74 13.53
C PHE A 45 -18.92 3.01 12.15
N LYS A 46 -18.03 4.01 12.03
CA LYS A 46 -17.35 4.34 10.77
C LYS A 46 -16.50 3.19 10.24
N GLN A 47 -15.84 2.45 11.15
CA GLN A 47 -15.08 1.27 10.75
C GLN A 47 -16.00 0.17 10.24
N GLN A 48 -17.09 -0.12 10.95
CA GLN A 48 -18.07 -1.13 10.52
C GLN A 48 -18.70 -0.76 9.17
N GLU A 49 -18.99 0.52 8.94
CA GLU A 49 -19.49 1.03 7.66
C GLU A 49 -18.47 0.83 6.54
N SER A 50 -17.19 1.10 6.81
CA SER A 50 -16.09 0.90 5.86
C SER A 50 -15.88 -0.59 5.52
N GLU A 51 -15.91 -1.46 6.52
CA GLU A 51 -15.81 -2.92 6.33
C GLU A 51 -17.01 -3.47 5.55
N SER A 52 -18.22 -2.97 5.86
CA SER A 52 -19.44 -3.33 5.13
C SER A 52 -19.38 -2.90 3.66
N ALA A 53 -18.83 -1.70 3.40
CA ALA A 53 -18.62 -1.22 2.04
C ALA A 53 -17.65 -2.14 1.26
N LEU A 54 -16.57 -2.62 1.89
CA LEU A 54 -15.63 -3.56 1.25
C LEU A 54 -16.28 -4.91 0.89
N GLN A 55 -17.32 -5.32 1.61
CA GLN A 55 -18.07 -6.54 1.35
C GLN A 55 -19.25 -6.36 0.40
N GLN A 56 -19.56 -5.12 -0.01
CA GLN A 56 -20.66 -4.85 -0.93
C GLN A 56 -20.40 -5.55 -2.29
N PRO A 57 -21.35 -6.37 -2.78
CA PRO A 57 -21.20 -7.04 -4.05
C PRO A 57 -21.31 -6.03 -5.21
N LEU A 58 -20.34 -6.10 -6.12
CA LEU A 58 -20.35 -5.38 -7.39
C LEU A 58 -21.17 -6.14 -8.44
N PRO A 59 -21.49 -5.53 -9.61
CA PRO A 59 -22.24 -6.19 -10.68
C PRO A 59 -21.60 -7.49 -11.22
N ASN A 60 -20.30 -7.70 -10.98
CA ASN A 60 -19.58 -8.92 -11.33
C ASN A 60 -19.79 -10.07 -10.31
N GLY A 61 -20.60 -9.87 -9.27
CA GLY A 61 -20.89 -10.84 -8.21
C GLY A 61 -19.78 -10.98 -7.16
N LEU A 62 -18.69 -10.21 -7.26
CA LEU A 62 -17.59 -10.18 -6.29
C LEU A 62 -17.74 -8.95 -5.39
N SER A 63 -17.26 -9.05 -4.15
CA SER A 63 -17.10 -7.87 -3.31
C SER A 63 -15.97 -6.96 -3.82
N LEU A 64 -15.92 -5.72 -3.32
CA LEU A 64 -14.79 -4.82 -3.57
C LEU A 64 -13.47 -5.45 -3.11
N GLN A 65 -13.46 -6.09 -1.94
CA GLN A 65 -12.30 -6.82 -1.45
C GLN A 65 -11.84 -7.93 -2.40
N GLN A 66 -12.76 -8.83 -2.79
CA GLN A 66 -12.45 -9.94 -3.70
C GLN A 66 -11.99 -9.45 -5.07
N THR A 67 -12.54 -8.33 -5.55
CA THR A 67 -12.11 -7.70 -6.79
C THR A 67 -10.68 -7.20 -6.67
N ASN A 68 -10.34 -6.52 -5.57
CA ASN A 68 -8.99 -6.02 -5.32
C ASN A 68 -7.96 -7.16 -5.21
N GLU A 69 -8.29 -8.22 -4.47
CA GLU A 69 -7.44 -9.42 -4.34
C GLU A 69 -7.18 -10.05 -5.71
N ARG A 70 -8.24 -10.28 -6.49
CA ARG A 70 -8.12 -10.84 -7.84
C ARG A 70 -7.32 -9.95 -8.78
N THR A 71 -7.51 -8.63 -8.71
CA THR A 71 -6.73 -7.68 -9.51
C THR A 71 -5.25 -7.70 -9.11
N ALA A 72 -4.95 -7.76 -7.80
CA ALA A 72 -3.58 -7.85 -7.31
C ALA A 72 -2.88 -9.13 -7.80
N GLU A 73 -3.57 -10.28 -7.80
CA GLU A 73 -3.06 -11.54 -8.34
C GLU A 73 -2.77 -11.45 -9.84
N VAL A 74 -3.69 -10.89 -10.62
CA VAL A 74 -3.53 -10.72 -12.07
C VAL A 74 -2.34 -9.81 -12.39
N ILE A 75 -2.22 -8.68 -11.70
CA ILE A 75 -1.09 -7.75 -11.86
C ILE A 75 0.22 -8.44 -11.48
N THR A 76 0.25 -9.18 -10.37
CA THR A 76 1.44 -9.90 -9.91
C THR A 76 1.89 -10.94 -10.94
N ASN A 77 0.95 -11.71 -11.49
CA ASN A 77 1.25 -12.70 -12.52
C ASN A 77 1.76 -12.06 -13.82
N LEU A 78 1.20 -10.92 -14.23
CA LEU A 78 1.68 -10.16 -15.38
C LEU A 78 3.14 -9.70 -15.18
N HIS A 79 3.46 -9.15 -14.01
CA HIS A 79 4.84 -8.75 -13.69
C HIS A 79 5.78 -9.95 -13.66
N ARG A 80 5.33 -11.09 -13.12
CA ARG A 80 6.11 -12.34 -13.09
C ARG A 80 6.45 -12.85 -14.49
N GLU A 81 5.48 -12.79 -15.40
CA GLU A 81 5.67 -13.17 -16.81
C GLU A 81 6.57 -12.18 -17.55
N ALA A 82 6.40 -10.88 -17.35
CA ALA A 82 7.27 -9.87 -17.95
C ALA A 82 8.74 -10.07 -17.52
N PHE A 83 8.97 -10.27 -16.22
CA PHE A 83 10.31 -10.50 -15.68
C PHE A 83 10.92 -11.82 -16.13
N SER A 84 10.13 -12.88 -16.36
CA SER A 84 10.66 -14.14 -16.94
C SER A 84 11.16 -13.97 -18.36
N LYS A 85 10.61 -13.00 -19.10
CA LYS A 85 11.05 -12.62 -20.45
C LYS A 85 12.13 -11.54 -20.47
N GLY A 86 12.63 -11.11 -19.31
CA GLY A 86 13.62 -10.04 -19.20
C GLY A 86 13.06 -8.63 -19.49
N ILE A 87 11.74 -8.47 -19.46
CA ILE A 87 11.07 -7.20 -19.76
C ILE A 87 10.94 -6.39 -18.46
N PRO A 88 11.53 -5.18 -18.36
CA PRO A 88 11.34 -4.32 -17.19
C PRO A 88 9.96 -3.66 -17.21
N MET A 89 9.47 -3.31 -16.01
CA MET A 89 8.21 -2.59 -15.83
C MET A 89 8.48 -1.16 -15.38
N TYR A 90 7.59 -0.23 -15.75
CA TYR A 90 7.74 1.20 -15.47
C TYR A 90 6.56 1.72 -14.66
N TYR A 91 6.84 2.50 -13.62
CA TYR A 91 5.81 3.14 -12.79
C TYR A 91 6.32 4.48 -12.23
N ARG A 92 5.46 5.21 -11.52
CA ARG A 92 5.83 6.46 -10.84
C ARG A 92 5.49 6.37 -9.37
N ASP A 93 6.38 6.88 -8.53
CA ASP A 93 6.12 7.15 -7.11
C ASP A 93 6.79 8.48 -6.70
N ALA A 94 6.83 8.79 -5.41
CA ALA A 94 7.40 10.04 -4.88
C ALA A 94 8.86 10.31 -5.31
N ARG A 95 9.62 9.27 -5.71
CA ARG A 95 11.00 9.36 -6.18
C ARG A 95 11.12 9.87 -7.63
N ALA A 96 10.02 9.88 -8.39
CA ALA A 96 9.95 10.32 -9.79
C ALA A 96 9.19 11.66 -9.91
N THR A 97 9.87 12.76 -9.56
CA THR A 97 9.24 14.08 -9.41
C THR A 97 8.85 14.71 -10.75
N PRO A 98 9.76 14.85 -11.75
CA PRO A 98 9.42 15.41 -13.04
C PRO A 98 8.43 14.52 -13.82
N PRO A 99 7.59 15.09 -14.69
CA PRO A 99 6.60 14.33 -15.46
C PRO A 99 7.19 13.26 -16.39
N LYS A 100 8.47 13.40 -16.75
CA LYS A 100 9.18 12.49 -17.67
C LYS A 100 9.99 11.42 -16.93
N GLU A 101 10.02 11.45 -15.61
CA GLU A 101 10.75 10.46 -14.83
C GLU A 101 9.86 9.29 -14.43
N PHE A 102 10.44 8.10 -14.51
CA PHE A 102 9.82 6.84 -14.16
C PHE A 102 10.79 5.99 -13.38
N ILE A 103 10.24 5.09 -12.58
CA ILE A 103 10.99 4.01 -11.96
C ILE A 103 10.91 2.81 -12.88
N ARG A 104 12.07 2.32 -13.29
CA ARG A 104 12.23 1.06 -14.01
C ARG A 104 12.47 -0.05 -13.00
N ALA A 105 11.47 -0.91 -12.79
CA ALA A 105 11.60 -2.15 -12.05
C ALA A 105 12.26 -3.20 -12.95
N ASN A 106 13.49 -3.59 -12.60
CA ASN A 106 14.27 -4.53 -13.38
C ASN A 106 13.91 -5.99 -13.03
N PRO A 107 14.06 -6.94 -13.96
CA PRO A 107 13.77 -8.36 -13.72
C PRO A 107 14.59 -9.04 -12.61
N ASP A 108 15.69 -8.43 -12.18
CA ASP A 108 16.51 -8.89 -11.06
C ASP A 108 16.02 -8.33 -9.70
N GLY A 109 14.95 -7.54 -9.71
CA GLY A 109 14.40 -6.88 -8.53
C GLY A 109 15.19 -5.65 -8.08
N SER A 110 16.11 -5.13 -8.88
CA SER A 110 16.64 -3.76 -8.70
C SER A 110 15.70 -2.72 -9.28
N GLU A 111 15.91 -1.44 -8.93
CA GLU A 111 15.16 -0.33 -9.53
C GLU A 111 16.08 0.80 -9.93
N ASP A 112 15.74 1.41 -11.06
CA ASP A 112 16.43 2.57 -11.58
C ASP A 112 15.46 3.74 -11.76
N LEU A 113 15.95 4.96 -11.56
CA LEU A 113 15.30 6.17 -12.02
C LEU A 113 15.71 6.42 -13.47
N VAL A 114 14.72 6.55 -14.35
CA VAL A 114 14.93 6.78 -15.78
C VAL A 114 14.12 7.99 -16.26
N SER A 115 14.58 8.66 -17.31
CA SER A 115 13.82 9.70 -18.02
C SER A 115 13.37 9.19 -19.38
N LEU A 116 12.10 9.41 -19.72
CA LEU A 116 11.54 9.13 -21.04
C LEU A 116 11.83 10.29 -22.01
N ASP A 117 12.47 9.98 -23.13
CA ASP A 117 12.49 10.85 -24.29
C ASP A 117 11.21 10.65 -25.10
N LEU A 118 10.35 11.66 -25.15
CA LEU A 118 9.08 11.59 -25.87
C LEU A 118 9.25 11.58 -27.40
N SER A 119 10.41 11.98 -27.91
CA SER A 119 10.68 12.02 -29.35
C SER A 119 11.10 10.66 -29.90
N THR A 120 11.85 9.88 -29.12
CA THR A 120 12.33 8.55 -29.53
C THR A 120 11.63 7.40 -28.82
N ALA A 121 10.85 7.69 -27.77
CA ALA A 121 10.28 6.72 -26.84
C ALA A 121 11.32 5.89 -26.06
N ASP A 122 12.57 6.37 -25.99
CA ASP A 122 13.64 5.70 -25.25
C ASP A 122 13.74 6.18 -23.80
N TYR A 123 14.26 5.29 -22.95
CA TYR A 123 14.53 5.59 -21.55
C TYR A 123 16.03 5.77 -21.31
N THR A 124 16.40 6.92 -20.74
CA THR A 124 17.77 7.20 -20.30
C THR A 124 17.89 6.96 -18.80
N LEU A 125 18.90 6.19 -18.37
CA LEU A 125 19.21 5.97 -16.96
C LEU A 125 19.68 7.28 -16.32
N ILE A 126 19.02 7.69 -15.24
CA ILE A 126 19.47 8.81 -14.38
C ILE A 126 20.34 8.27 -13.25
N LYS A 127 19.82 7.33 -12.46
CA LYS A 127 20.54 6.69 -11.35
C LYS A 127 19.90 5.37 -10.94
N GLN A 128 20.67 4.49 -10.32
CA GLN A 128 20.13 3.35 -9.60
C GLN A 128 19.48 3.82 -8.29
N LEU A 129 18.27 3.35 -8.00
CA LEU A 129 17.53 3.66 -6.77
C LEU A 129 17.79 2.64 -5.68
N VAL A 130 17.70 1.35 -6.02
CA VAL A 130 17.94 0.24 -5.08
C VAL A 130 18.64 -0.92 -5.79
N PRO A 131 19.48 -1.67 -5.06
CA PRO A 131 20.19 -2.80 -5.63
C PRO A 131 19.27 -4.00 -5.89
N LYS A 132 19.83 -5.02 -6.54
CA LYS A 132 19.16 -6.30 -6.83
C LYS A 132 18.40 -6.87 -5.63
N GLY A 133 17.16 -7.29 -5.86
CA GLY A 133 16.30 -7.91 -4.85
C GLY A 133 15.78 -6.96 -3.75
N LYS A 134 15.91 -5.64 -3.92
CA LYS A 134 15.46 -4.63 -2.94
C LYS A 134 14.35 -3.70 -3.46
N GLY A 135 13.92 -3.88 -4.70
CA GLY A 135 12.81 -3.15 -5.31
C GLY A 135 11.45 -3.54 -4.76
N SER A 136 10.47 -2.67 -4.98
CA SER A 136 9.06 -2.88 -4.67
C SER A 136 8.51 -4.16 -5.29
N TRP A 137 9.00 -4.56 -6.46
CA TRP A 137 8.59 -5.78 -7.17
C TRP A 137 9.55 -6.96 -6.99
N ALA A 138 10.55 -6.87 -6.10
CA ALA A 138 11.52 -7.94 -5.88
C ALA A 138 10.87 -9.24 -5.38
N PHE A 139 9.75 -9.15 -4.65
CA PHE A 139 9.00 -10.31 -4.17
C PHE A 139 8.47 -11.19 -5.32
N VAL A 140 8.22 -10.61 -6.50
CA VAL A 140 7.78 -11.34 -7.69
C VAL A 140 8.89 -12.25 -8.26
N VAL A 141 10.16 -11.89 -7.99
CA VAL A 141 11.35 -12.59 -8.46
C VAL A 141 11.81 -13.66 -7.46
N ALA A 142 11.50 -13.50 -6.17
CA ALA A 142 11.96 -14.35 -5.09
C ALA A 142 11.31 -15.75 -5.04
N ASP A 143 10.15 -15.94 -5.69
CA ASP A 143 9.45 -17.23 -5.81
C ASP A 143 10.05 -18.17 -6.89
N ARG A 144 11.36 -18.12 -7.16
CA ARG A 144 12.04 -18.97 -8.16
C ARG A 144 13.07 -19.90 -7.54
#